data_AF-A0A377W470-F1
#
_entry.id   AF-A0A377W470-F1
#
_cell.length_a   1.000
_cell.length_b   1.000
_cell.length_c   1.000
_cell.angle_alpha   90.00
_cell.angle_beta   90.00
_cell.angle_gamma   90.00
#
_symmetry.space_group_name_H-M   'P 1'
#
loop_
_entity.id
_entity.type
_entity.pdbx_description
1 polymer ?
#
loop_
_entity_poly.entity_id
_entity_poly.type
_entity_poly.pdbx_seq_one_letter_code
_entity_poly.pdbx_strand_id
1 'polypeptide(L)'
;MVQDILLMKQNNFNAVRCSHYPNAPRWYELCNRYGLYVVDEANIETHGMVPMNRLSDDPAWLPVFSARVTRWYRATATIRALSSGRWATSPASAATTKRCTTG
;
A
#
# COMPACT_ATOMS: atom_id res chain seq x y z
N MET A 1 17.09 -6.95 -1.54
CA MET A 1 16.47 -6.03 -2.52
C MET A 1 16.84 -6.36 -3.96
N VAL A 2 18.09 -6.15 -4.41
CA VAL A 2 18.46 -6.43 -5.82
C VAL A 2 18.31 -7.91 -6.17
N GLN A 3 18.79 -8.80 -5.31
CA GLN A 3 18.64 -10.25 -5.51
C GLN A 3 17.16 -10.64 -5.65
N ASP A 4 16.28 -10.11 -4.81
CA ASP A 4 14.84 -10.38 -4.86
C ASP A 4 14.23 -9.92 -6.19
N ILE A 5 14.62 -8.74 -6.66
CA ILE A 5 14.19 -8.19 -7.95
C ILE A 5 14.65 -9.08 -9.09
N LEU A 6 15.92 -9.51 -9.10
CA LEU A 6 16.44 -10.38 -10.15
C LEU A 6 15.72 -11.73 -10.17
N LEU A 7 15.50 -12.35 -9.00
CA LEU A 7 14.76 -13.59 -8.88
C LEU A 7 13.32 -13.44 -9.38
N MET A 8 12.62 -12.36 -9.00
CA MET A 8 11.27 -12.06 -9.50
C MET A 8 11.26 -11.95 -11.03
N LYS A 9 12.19 -11.19 -11.61
CA LYS A 9 12.27 -11.00 -13.07
C LYS A 9 12.61 -12.29 -13.82
N GLN A 10 13.52 -13.11 -13.28
CA GLN A 10 13.85 -14.44 -13.84
C GLN A 10 12.65 -15.38 -13.84
N ASN A 11 11.74 -15.23 -12.88
CA ASN A 11 10.51 -16.00 -12.77
C ASN A 11 9.30 -15.28 -13.40
N ASN A 12 9.53 -14.35 -14.32
CA ASN A 12 8.50 -13.63 -15.08
C ASN A 12 7.50 -12.82 -14.23
N PHE A 13 7.86 -12.45 -13.01
CA PHE A 13 7.07 -11.49 -12.23
C PHE A 13 7.29 -10.07 -12.73
N ASN A 14 6.20 -9.31 -12.85
CA ASN A 14 6.19 -7.93 -13.32
C ASN A 14 5.68 -6.93 -12.28
N ALA A 15 5.17 -7.42 -11.14
CA ALA A 15 4.58 -6.60 -10.10
C ALA A 15 4.92 -7.13 -8.70
N VAL A 16 4.99 -6.21 -7.74
CA VAL A 16 5.21 -6.51 -6.31
C VAL A 16 4.32 -5.62 -5.45
N ARG A 17 3.84 -6.16 -4.34
CA ARG A 17 3.07 -5.41 -3.35
C ARG A 17 3.85 -5.28 -2.04
N CYS A 18 3.93 -4.07 -1.50
CA CYS A 18 4.55 -3.75 -0.21
C CYS A 18 3.68 -4.19 0.97
N SER A 19 3.55 -5.50 1.16
CA SER A 19 2.77 -6.10 2.24
C SER A 19 3.49 -5.95 3.59
N HIS A 20 2.98 -5.25 4.62
CA HIS A 20 1.77 -4.41 4.72
C HIS A 20 2.10 -3.01 5.23
N TYR A 21 3.16 -2.44 4.66
CA TYR A 21 3.70 -1.15 5.06
C TYR A 21 4.58 -0.58 3.94
N PRO A 22 4.82 0.75 3.94
CA PRO A 22 5.74 1.36 2.98
C PRO A 22 7.16 0.82 3.16
N ASN A 23 7.82 0.50 2.05
CA ASN A 23 9.18 0.01 2.05
C ASN A 23 10.20 1.17 2.07
N ALA A 24 11.49 0.86 2.21
CA ALA A 24 12.55 1.86 2.18
C ALA A 24 12.59 2.59 0.82
N PRO A 25 12.93 3.90 0.76
CA PRO A 25 12.97 4.68 -0.49
C PRO A 25 13.75 3.99 -1.64
N ARG A 26 14.89 3.38 -1.29
CA ARG A 26 15.74 2.61 -2.21
C ARG A 26 15.01 1.47 -2.92
N TRP A 27 14.04 0.82 -2.28
CA TRP A 27 13.26 -0.25 -2.92
C TRP A 27 12.58 0.25 -4.19
N TYR A 28 11.98 1.43 -4.11
CA TYR A 28 11.23 1.99 -5.20
C TYR A 28 12.11 2.53 -6.33
N GLU A 29 13.27 3.10 -6.00
CA GLU A 29 14.28 3.45 -6.99
C GLU A 29 14.74 2.23 -7.79
N LEU A 30 14.92 1.10 -7.10
CA LEU A 30 15.26 -0.17 -7.74
C LEU A 30 14.10 -0.69 -8.59
N CYS A 31 12.85 -0.67 -8.10
CA CYS A 31 11.70 -1.07 -8.91
C CYS A 31 11.53 -0.22 -10.17
N ASN A 32 11.80 1.09 -10.10
CA ASN A 32 11.81 1.97 -11.26
C ASN A 32 12.93 1.60 -12.24
N ARG A 33 14.15 1.34 -11.74
CA ARG A 33 15.31 0.98 -12.55
C ARG A 33 15.16 -0.37 -13.26
N TYR A 34 14.64 -1.38 -12.57
CA TYR A 34 14.55 -2.76 -13.08
C TYR A 34 13.19 -3.09 -13.72
N GLY A 35 12.23 -2.16 -13.69
CA GLY A 35 10.91 -2.33 -14.30
C GLY A 35 10.04 -3.33 -13.55
N LEU A 36 9.54 -2.94 -12.38
CA LEU A 36 8.52 -3.64 -11.61
C LEU A 36 7.39 -2.68 -11.22
N TYR A 37 6.14 -3.09 -11.47
CA TYR A 37 4.97 -2.39 -10.94
C TYR A 37 4.91 -2.56 -9.43
N VAL A 38 4.64 -1.48 -8.69
CA VAL A 38 4.56 -1.52 -7.23
C VAL A 38 3.16 -1.14 -6.77
N VAL A 39 2.55 -2.03 -5.98
CA VAL A 39 1.41 -1.68 -5.12
C VAL A 39 1.98 -1.30 -3.77
N ASP A 40 1.85 -0.02 -3.44
CA ASP A 40 2.38 0.51 -2.18
C ASP A 40 1.25 0.63 -1.17
N GLU A 41 1.53 0.29 0.09
CA GLU A 41 0.50 0.03 1.10
C GLU A 41 0.75 0.85 2.35
N ALA A 42 -0.27 1.59 2.79
CA ALA A 42 -0.20 2.32 4.05
C ALA A 42 -0.04 1.34 5.22
N ASN A 43 0.79 1.71 6.20
CA ASN A 43 1.04 0.92 7.41
C ASN A 43 -0.18 0.98 8.35
N ILE A 44 -1.26 0.28 7.98
CA ILE A 44 -2.53 0.19 8.70
C ILE A 44 -2.98 -1.27 8.65
N GLU A 45 -2.95 -1.94 9.81
CA GLU A 45 -3.43 -3.31 9.99
C GLU A 45 -4.03 -3.44 11.41
N THR A 46 -5.28 -3.90 11.50
CA THR A 46 -6.03 -4.00 12.77
C THR A 46 -6.52 -5.41 13.04
N HIS A 47 -5.82 -6.41 12.51
CA HIS A 47 -6.19 -7.82 12.57
C HIS A 47 -6.48 -8.31 14.00
N GLY A 48 -5.72 -7.85 15.00
CA GLY A 48 -5.91 -8.25 16.40
C GLY A 48 -7.18 -7.73 17.08
N MET A 49 -8.00 -6.92 16.42
CA MET A 49 -9.22 -6.35 16.98
C MET A 49 -10.42 -7.29 16.78
N VAL A 50 -11.38 -7.27 17.72
CA VAL A 50 -12.61 -8.06 17.63
C VAL A 50 -13.82 -7.14 17.88
N PRO A 51 -14.65 -6.79 16.88
CA PRO A 51 -14.49 -7.15 15.47
C PRO A 51 -13.28 -6.43 14.85
N MET A 52 -12.77 -6.98 13.75
CA MET A 52 -11.53 -6.50 13.09
C MET A 52 -11.58 -5.01 12.70
N ASN A 53 -12.78 -4.52 12.38
CA ASN A 53 -13.07 -3.13 12.04
C ASN A 53 -13.28 -2.21 13.25
N ARG A 54 -13.12 -2.69 14.50
CA ARG A 54 -13.39 -1.89 15.72
C ARG A 54 -12.68 -0.54 15.70
N LEU A 55 -11.43 -0.49 15.23
CA LEU A 55 -10.69 0.78 15.13
C LEU A 55 -11.00 1.54 13.84
N SER A 56 -11.18 0.85 12.70
CA SER A 56 -11.48 1.49 11.42
C SER A 56 -12.84 2.16 11.38
N ASP A 57 -13.79 1.68 12.19
CA ASP A 57 -15.14 2.24 12.29
C ASP A 57 -15.27 3.31 13.38
N ASP A 58 -14.23 3.50 14.21
CA ASP A 58 -14.21 4.54 15.25
C ASP A 58 -13.68 5.87 14.67
N PRO A 59 -14.51 6.94 14.61
CA PRO A 59 -14.08 8.24 14.13
C PRO A 59 -12.90 8.84 14.91
N ALA A 60 -12.69 8.44 16.17
CA ALA A 60 -11.54 8.89 16.96
C ALA A 60 -10.19 8.45 16.36
N TRP A 61 -10.19 7.36 15.58
CA TRP A 61 -8.99 6.83 14.91
C TRP A 61 -8.78 7.38 13.50
N LEU A 62 -9.77 8.08 12.93
CA LEU A 62 -9.67 8.69 11.61
C LEU A 62 -8.45 9.60 11.44
N PRO A 63 -8.10 10.49 12.40
CA PRO A 63 -6.90 11.33 12.28
C PRO A 63 -5.61 10.50 12.20
N VAL A 64 -5.54 9.38 12.92
CA VAL A 64 -4.37 8.50 12.96
C VAL A 64 -4.20 7.74 11.64
N PHE A 65 -5.28 7.20 11.09
CA PHE A 65 -5.26 6.55 9.77
C PHE A 65 -4.95 7.55 8.65
N SER A 66 -5.59 8.72 8.69
CA SER A 66 -5.36 9.79 7.71
C SER A 66 -3.90 10.26 7.73
N ALA A 67 -3.28 10.42 8.91
CA ALA A 67 -1.88 10.80 9.03
C ALA A 67 -0.94 9.75 8.42
N ARG A 68 -1.22 8.46 8.63
CA ARG A 68 -0.43 7.35 8.06
C ARG A 68 -0.52 7.32 6.54
N VAL A 69 -1.72 7.46 5.98
CA VAL A 69 -1.93 7.54 4.52
C VAL A 69 -1.30 8.79 3.94
N THR A 70 -1.49 9.95 4.57
CA THR A 70 -0.99 11.24 4.05
C THR A 70 0.54 11.30 4.06
N ARG A 71 1.19 10.86 5.16
CA ARG A 71 2.66 10.82 5.24
C ARG A 71 3.23 9.86 4.21
N TRP A 72 2.61 8.70 4.07
CA TRP A 72 3.01 7.71 3.08
C TRP A 72 2.89 8.23 1.65
N TYR A 73 1.74 8.82 1.30
CA TYR A 73 1.49 9.39 -0.02
C TYR A 73 2.53 10.47 -0.37
N ARG A 74 2.84 11.36 0.57
CA ARG A 74 3.84 12.42 0.37
C ARG A 74 5.27 11.91 0.22
N ALA A 75 5.61 10.77 0.82
CA ALA A 75 6.95 10.20 0.77
C ALA A 75 7.24 9.43 -0.54
N THR A 76 6.25 9.30 -1.43
CA THR A 76 6.25 8.35 -2.53
C THR A 76 6.20 9.06 -3.89
N ALA A 77 7.28 9.02 -4.66
CA ALA A 77 7.45 9.82 -5.89
C ALA A 77 7.41 9.00 -7.22
N THR A 78 6.80 7.81 -7.26
CA THR A 78 6.83 6.95 -8.48
C THR A 78 5.43 6.45 -8.84
N ILE A 79 5.18 6.23 -10.14
CA ILE A 79 3.92 5.70 -10.73
C ILE A 79 3.54 4.39 -10.03
N ARG A 80 2.45 4.37 -9.26
CA ARG A 80 2.04 3.26 -8.38
C ARG A 80 0.52 3.12 -8.24
N ALA A 81 0.06 1.90 -8.04
CA ALA A 81 -1.27 1.64 -7.48
C ALA A 81 -1.19 1.77 -5.95
N LEU A 82 -2.16 2.46 -5.35
CA LEU A 82 -2.19 2.81 -3.93
C LEU A 82 -3.14 1.88 -3.16
N SER A 83 -2.70 1.33 -2.02
CA SER A 83 -3.52 0.51 -1.11
C SER A 83 -3.61 1.15 0.28
N SER A 84 -4.84 1.33 0.79
CA SER A 84 -5.12 2.00 2.07
C SER A 84 -4.83 1.15 3.31
N GLY A 85 -4.09 0.05 3.16
CA GLY A 85 -3.85 -0.95 4.21
C GLY A 85 -4.61 -2.25 3.96
N ARG A 86 -4.45 -3.20 4.89
CA ARG A 86 -5.05 -4.54 4.82
C ARG A 86 -5.76 -4.87 6.12
N TRP A 87 -6.82 -5.68 6.01
CA TRP A 87 -7.58 -6.19 7.17
C TRP A 87 -8.11 -5.05 8.07
N ALA A 88 -8.41 -3.90 7.48
CA ALA A 88 -8.92 -2.68 8.15
C ALA A 88 -10.23 -2.20 7.49
N THR A 89 -11.02 -3.13 6.95
CA THR A 89 -12.19 -2.81 6.11
C THR A 89 -13.38 -2.35 6.95
N SER A 90 -13.78 -1.09 6.78
CA SER A 90 -15.13 -0.60 7.04
C SER A 90 -16.00 -0.83 5.80
N PRO A 91 -17.31 -1.11 5.89
CA PRO A 91 -18.20 -1.22 4.72
C PRO A 91 -18.13 -0.01 3.76
N ALA A 92 -17.69 1.16 4.24
CA ALA A 92 -17.51 2.35 3.42
C ALA A 92 -16.27 2.34 2.49
N SER A 93 -15.24 1.51 2.75
CA SER A 93 -13.98 1.55 1.98
C SER A 93 -14.02 0.79 0.65
N ALA A 94 -15.07 0.00 0.39
CA ALA A 94 -15.22 -0.75 -0.87
C ALA A 94 -15.53 0.16 -2.09
N ALA A 95 -15.91 1.42 -1.89
CA ALA A 95 -16.36 2.32 -2.95
C ALA A 95 -15.23 3.14 -3.62
N THR A 96 -14.06 3.28 -3.01
CA THR A 96 -13.04 4.26 -3.45
C THR A 96 -12.06 3.73 -4.51
N THR A 97 -11.96 2.41 -4.71
CA THR A 97 -10.95 1.80 -5.61
C THR A 97 -11.33 1.79 -7.10
N LYS A 98 -12.46 2.40 -7.51
CA LYS A 98 -12.97 2.30 -8.90
C LYS A 98 -12.82 3.55 -9.78
N ARG A 99 -12.11 4.60 -9.38
CA ARG A 99 -12.09 5.85 -10.14
C ARG A 99 -10.69 6.44 -10.32
N CYS A 100 -9.82 5.75 -11.08
CA CYS A 100 -8.60 6.37 -11.62
C CYS A 100 -7.98 5.55 -12.77
N THR A 101 -8.76 5.18 -13.79
CA THR A 101 -8.23 4.75 -15.11
C THR A 101 -9.24 5.09 -16.20
N THR A 102 -9.32 6.35 -16.61
CA THR A 102 -9.71 6.80 -17.96
C THR A 102 -9.56 8.32 -18.02
N GLY A 103 -8.62 8.77 -18.85
CA GLY A 103 -8.20 10.15 -19.05
C GLY A 103 -6.85 10.15 -19.73
#